data_AF-K5VPV8-F1
#
_entry.id   AF-K5VPV8-F1
#
_cell.length_a   1.000
_cell.length_b   1.000
_cell.length_c   1.000
_cell.angle_alpha   90.00
_cell.angle_beta   90.00
_cell.angle_gamma   90.00
#
_symmetry.space_group_name_H-M   'P 1'
#
loop_
_entity.id
_entity.type
_entity.pdbx_description
1 polymer ?
#
loop_
_entity_poly.entity_id
_entity_poly.type
_entity_poly.pdbx_seq_one_letter_code
_entity_poly.pdbx_strand_id
1 'polypeptide(L)'
;TPVKAGLFSAILTAFVVSTYTILQPSSADLTNQLITTNNQILVQGFSAVLTGSSFSPPQLMSLADLPQFRPSTPARWINTLFFISLVLSIAAALLGILVKQWVREYMQWNSPLATPRENIMVRQFRLEAWDAWNVSAIVSTVPALLEVAMILFLIGMVILLWTLDDVVAICLTAFTAMFLLVITVFTILPVFSRRCPYKSPTAWAVMAACKLTLHLMRFFVEWGRAYAALHHRRWRRFIEGKPRKCLAYHPQPHALCQNAVWTGTKGGTVLSSASLFR
;
A
#
# COMPACT_ATOMS: atom_id res chain seq x y z
N THR A 1 -0.55 -15.78 19.82
CA THR A 1 -0.54 -14.92 21.03
C THR A 1 0.10 -13.59 20.67
N PRO A 2 -0.36 -12.47 21.26
CA PRO A 2 0.08 -11.11 20.88
C PRO A 2 1.59 -10.91 21.00
N VAL A 3 2.26 -11.64 21.90
CA VAL A 3 3.73 -11.62 22.03
C VAL A 3 4.44 -12.00 20.73
N LYS A 4 3.93 -13.00 19.98
CA LYS A 4 4.54 -13.41 18.70
C LYS A 4 4.44 -12.31 17.63
N ALA A 5 3.30 -11.62 17.56
CA ALA A 5 3.11 -10.48 16.67
C ALA A 5 3.97 -9.27 17.09
N GLY A 6 4.12 -9.03 18.40
CA GLY A 6 5.01 -7.99 18.92
C GLY A 6 6.48 -8.21 18.54
N LEU A 7 7.00 -9.44 18.67
CA LEU A 7 8.36 -9.77 18.24
C LEU A 7 8.55 -9.54 16.73
N PHE A 8 7.59 -9.99 15.92
CA PHE A 8 7.64 -9.78 14.47
C PHE A 8 7.60 -8.28 14.09
N SER A 9 6.73 -7.49 14.73
CA SER A 9 6.69 -6.03 14.55
C SER A 9 8.00 -5.35 14.98
N ALA A 10 8.66 -5.81 16.03
CA ALA A 10 9.95 -5.26 16.46
C ALA A 10 11.03 -5.48 15.39
N ILE A 11 11.13 -6.72 14.87
CA ILE A 11 12.05 -7.06 13.78
C ILE A 11 11.75 -6.22 12.54
N LEU A 12 10.47 -6.13 12.16
CA LEU A 12 10.02 -5.30 11.04
C LEU A 12 10.39 -3.83 11.18
N THR A 13 10.25 -3.28 12.39
CA THR A 13 10.56 -1.87 12.66
C THR A 13 12.03 -1.58 12.41
N ALA A 14 12.93 -2.50 12.76
CA ALA A 14 14.37 -2.34 12.47
C ALA A 14 14.63 -2.24 10.96
N PHE A 15 14.00 -3.10 10.16
CA PHE A 15 14.12 -3.05 8.70
C PHE A 15 13.49 -1.79 8.12
N VAL A 16 12.31 -1.38 8.58
CA VAL A 16 11.64 -0.15 8.15
C VAL A 16 12.51 1.08 8.43
N VAL A 17 13.12 1.18 9.61
CA VAL A 17 14.04 2.28 9.94
C VAL A 17 15.23 2.31 8.98
N SER A 18 15.77 1.13 8.63
CA SER A 18 16.88 1.04 7.69
C SER A 18 16.47 1.35 6.24
N THR A 19 15.27 0.95 5.79
CA THR A 19 14.84 1.15 4.38
C THR A 19 14.19 2.49 4.12
N TYR A 20 13.69 3.15 5.17
CA TYR A 20 13.06 4.46 5.07
C TYR A 20 14.05 5.53 4.58
N THR A 21 15.33 5.40 4.94
CA THR A 21 16.40 6.29 4.46
C THR A 21 16.56 6.24 2.94
N ILE A 22 16.24 5.11 2.29
CA ILE A 22 16.27 4.95 0.83
C ILE A 22 15.16 5.80 0.15
N LEU A 23 14.11 6.19 0.89
CA LEU A 23 13.08 7.12 0.40
C LEU A 23 13.45 8.59 0.59
N GLN A 24 14.56 8.88 1.27
CA GLN A 24 15.02 10.24 1.51
C GLN A 24 16.26 10.52 0.66
N PRO A 25 16.43 11.77 0.18
CA PRO A 25 17.68 12.17 -0.45
C PRO A 25 18.82 12.07 0.58
N SER A 26 19.81 11.23 0.31
CA SER A 26 21.00 11.20 1.15
C SER A 26 21.90 12.39 0.81
N SER A 27 22.46 13.05 1.83
CA SER A 27 23.46 14.10 1.62
C SER A 27 24.67 13.58 0.84
N ALA A 28 25.02 12.31 1.03
CA ALA A 28 26.08 11.62 0.29
C ALA A 28 25.81 11.53 -1.22
N ASP A 29 24.58 11.22 -1.64
CA ASP A 29 24.23 11.18 -3.07
C ASP A 29 24.32 12.56 -3.70
N LEU A 30 23.88 13.59 -2.98
CA LEU A 30 23.96 14.97 -3.44
C LEU A 30 25.42 15.44 -3.54
N THR A 31 26.27 15.07 -2.58
CA THR A 31 27.72 15.30 -2.63
C THR A 31 28.39 14.55 -3.78
N ASN A 32 28.05 13.27 -4.00
CA ASN A 32 28.60 12.46 -5.09
C ASN A 32 28.21 13.01 -6.47
N GLN A 33 26.97 13.49 -6.61
CA GLN A 33 26.53 14.19 -7.82
C GLN A 33 27.32 15.48 -8.04
N LEU A 34 27.50 16.30 -6.99
CA LEU A 34 28.32 17.51 -7.06
C LEU A 34 29.79 17.22 -7.41
N ILE A 35 30.39 16.17 -6.85
CA ILE A 35 31.76 15.76 -7.18
C ILE A 35 31.85 15.30 -8.63
N THR A 36 30.87 14.53 -9.12
CA THR A 36 30.84 14.08 -10.51
C THR A 36 30.75 15.26 -11.48
N THR A 37 29.87 16.23 -11.19
CA THR A 37 29.77 17.47 -11.98
C THR A 37 31.06 18.27 -11.95
N ASN A 38 31.69 18.45 -10.77
CA ASN A 38 32.96 19.15 -10.67
C ASN A 38 34.09 18.47 -11.47
N ASN A 39 34.17 17.13 -11.43
CA ASN A 39 35.12 16.38 -12.23
C ASN A 39 34.87 16.55 -13.74
N GLN A 40 33.61 16.56 -14.18
CA GLN A 40 33.27 16.82 -15.57
C GLN A 40 33.70 18.23 -16.03
N ILE A 41 33.51 19.25 -15.19
CA ILE A 41 33.95 20.62 -15.46
C ILE A 41 35.49 20.67 -15.59
N LEU A 42 36.20 20.00 -14.69
CA LEU A 42 37.67 19.95 -14.69
C LEU A 42 38.20 19.29 -15.98
N VAL A 43 37.60 18.17 -16.39
CA VAL A 43 37.97 17.46 -17.62
C VAL A 43 37.68 18.32 -18.86
N GLN A 44 36.53 18.98 -18.92
CA GLN A 44 36.19 19.88 -20.03
C GLN A 44 37.15 21.06 -20.10
N GLY A 45 37.48 21.69 -18.96
CA GLY A 45 38.45 22.78 -18.89
C GLY A 45 39.84 22.35 -19.35
N PHE A 46 40.32 21.20 -18.88
CA PHE A 46 41.61 20.66 -19.30
C PHE A 46 41.65 20.32 -20.80
N SER A 47 40.58 19.74 -21.33
CA SER A 47 40.46 19.44 -22.77
C SER A 47 40.43 20.71 -23.64
N ALA A 48 39.81 21.78 -23.17
CA ALA A 48 39.77 23.06 -23.86
C ALA A 48 41.16 23.70 -23.95
N VAL A 49 41.94 23.64 -22.86
CA VAL A 49 43.35 24.08 -22.83
C VAL A 49 44.22 23.29 -23.82
N LEU A 50 44.07 21.97 -23.89
CA LEU A 50 44.84 21.12 -24.80
C LEU A 50 44.50 21.32 -26.28
N THR A 51 43.24 21.62 -26.59
CA THR A 51 42.75 21.78 -27.97
C THR A 51 42.78 23.23 -28.45
N GLY A 52 43.16 24.18 -27.59
CA GLY A 52 43.11 25.61 -27.88
C GLY A 52 41.69 26.14 -28.13
N SER A 53 40.67 25.41 -27.69
CA SER A 53 39.27 25.79 -27.86
C SER A 53 38.81 26.68 -26.71
N SER A 54 37.88 27.60 -26.99
CA SER A 54 37.34 28.54 -26.01
C SER A 54 36.60 27.77 -24.91
N PHE A 55 37.09 27.84 -23.67
CA PHE A 55 36.39 27.29 -22.52
C PHE A 55 35.22 28.22 -22.13
N SER A 56 33.99 27.72 -22.30
CA SER A 56 32.81 28.30 -21.69
C SER A 56 32.59 27.62 -20.35
N PRO A 57 32.76 28.29 -19.19
CA PRO A 57 32.39 27.68 -17.92
C PRO A 57 30.90 27.34 -17.97
N PRO A 58 30.50 26.09 -17.65
CA PRO A 58 29.09 25.76 -17.56
C PRO A 58 28.44 26.65 -16.50
N GLN A 59 27.24 27.14 -16.79
CA GLN A 59 26.48 27.99 -15.87
C GLN A 59 26.41 27.27 -14.51
N LEU A 60 26.75 27.98 -13.42
CA LEU A 60 26.66 27.43 -12.08
C LEU A 60 25.25 26.89 -11.90
N MET A 61 25.10 25.57 -11.79
CA MET A 61 23.79 24.94 -11.63
C MET A 61 23.16 25.51 -10.36
N SER A 62 22.07 26.26 -10.52
CA SER A 62 21.32 26.78 -9.39
C SER A 62 20.80 25.59 -8.57
N LEU A 63 20.72 25.72 -7.23
CA LEU A 63 20.07 24.71 -6.40
C LEU A 63 18.62 24.41 -6.86
N ALA A 64 18.01 25.32 -7.62
CA ALA A 64 16.70 25.17 -8.24
C ALA A 64 16.67 24.26 -9.48
N ASP A 65 17.81 24.02 -10.12
CA ASP A 65 17.95 23.18 -11.33
C ASP A 65 18.41 21.75 -11.03
N LEU A 66 18.63 21.40 -9.74
CA LEU A 66 18.94 20.02 -9.39
C LEU A 66 17.75 19.10 -9.70
N PRO A 67 17.99 17.91 -10.28
CA PRO A 67 16.93 16.95 -10.52
C PRO A 67 16.23 16.61 -9.20
N GLN A 68 14.91 16.83 -9.16
CA GLN A 68 14.11 16.56 -7.98
C GLN A 68 14.26 15.09 -7.58
N PHE A 69 14.66 14.83 -6.33
CA PHE A 69 14.89 13.47 -5.85
C PHE A 69 13.65 12.61 -6.07
N ARG A 70 13.83 11.50 -6.80
CA ARG A 70 12.78 10.54 -7.09
C ARG A 70 13.27 9.16 -6.69
N PRO A 71 12.65 8.54 -5.67
CA PRO A 71 13.09 7.23 -5.20
C PRO A 71 12.91 6.18 -6.31
N SER A 72 13.84 5.24 -6.36
CA SER A 72 13.83 4.15 -7.32
C SER A 72 12.54 3.32 -7.19
N THR A 73 12.08 2.74 -8.30
CA THR A 73 10.91 1.86 -8.30
C THR A 73 11.00 0.71 -7.28
N PRO A 74 12.13 -0.04 -7.16
CA PRO A 74 12.25 -1.08 -6.13
C PRO A 74 12.19 -0.52 -4.70
N ALA A 75 12.81 0.63 -4.42
CA ALA A 75 12.76 1.24 -3.08
C ALA A 75 11.32 1.55 -2.63
N ARG A 76 10.46 2.00 -3.55
CA ARG A 76 9.04 2.24 -3.27
C ARG A 76 8.30 0.95 -2.94
N TRP A 77 8.53 -0.12 -3.71
CA TRP A 77 7.89 -1.42 -3.47
C TRP A 77 8.33 -2.05 -2.14
N ILE A 78 9.63 -2.07 -1.85
CA ILE A 78 10.19 -2.62 -0.61
C ILE A 78 9.55 -1.96 0.61
N ASN A 79 9.57 -0.62 0.65
CA ASN A 79 9.02 0.11 1.79
C ASN A 79 7.51 -0.08 1.91
N THR A 80 6.78 -0.08 0.78
CA THR A 80 5.33 -0.35 0.80
C THR A 80 5.02 -1.72 1.38
N LEU A 81 5.74 -2.76 0.96
CA LEU A 81 5.57 -4.13 1.48
C LEU A 81 5.88 -4.22 2.97
N PHE A 82 6.96 -3.57 3.42
CA PHE A 82 7.33 -3.55 4.84
C PHE A 82 6.30 -2.81 5.69
N PHE A 83 5.82 -1.64 5.27
CA PHE A 83 4.76 -0.93 5.99
C PHE A 83 3.46 -1.73 6.06
N ILE A 84 3.02 -2.35 4.96
CA ILE A 84 1.81 -3.18 4.96
C ILE A 84 1.98 -4.37 5.92
N SER A 85 3.13 -5.05 5.89
CA SER A 85 3.39 -6.18 6.79
C SER A 85 3.38 -5.76 8.27
N LEU A 86 3.89 -4.57 8.59
CA LEU A 86 3.87 -4.02 9.94
C LEU A 86 2.45 -3.71 10.42
N VAL A 87 1.63 -3.08 9.57
CA VAL A 87 0.22 -2.79 9.89
C VAL A 87 -0.56 -4.09 10.10
N LEU A 88 -0.38 -5.09 9.24
CA LEU A 88 -1.04 -6.40 9.39
C LEU A 88 -0.62 -7.13 10.67
N SER A 89 0.66 -7.05 11.05
CA SER A 89 1.15 -7.61 12.32
C SER A 89 0.49 -6.95 13.53
N ILE A 90 0.39 -5.61 13.54
CA ILE A 90 -0.28 -4.86 14.61
C ILE A 90 -1.77 -5.22 14.66
N ALA A 91 -2.44 -5.28 13.51
CA ALA A 91 -3.84 -5.69 13.43
C ALA A 91 -4.05 -7.11 14.00
N ALA A 92 -3.17 -8.06 13.66
CA ALA A 92 -3.21 -9.42 14.21
C ALA A 92 -2.97 -9.43 15.73
N ALA A 93 -2.07 -8.57 16.25
CA ALA A 93 -1.84 -8.44 17.68
C ALA A 93 -3.09 -7.94 18.41
N LEU A 94 -3.73 -6.89 17.90
CA LEU A 94 -4.95 -6.30 18.46
C LEU A 94 -6.12 -7.29 18.44
N LEU A 95 -6.37 -7.95 17.32
CA LEU A 95 -7.39 -8.99 17.22
C LEU A 95 -7.09 -10.16 18.16
N GLY A 96 -5.82 -10.55 18.29
CA GLY A 96 -5.40 -11.58 19.24
C GLY A 96 -5.65 -11.21 20.71
N ILE A 97 -5.59 -9.92 21.06
CA ILE A 97 -5.96 -9.43 22.41
C ILE A 97 -7.47 -9.50 22.60
N LEU A 98 -8.26 -9.02 21.63
CA LEU A 98 -9.72 -9.08 21.68
C LEU A 98 -10.24 -10.52 21.80
N VAL A 99 -9.73 -11.43 20.98
CA VAL A 99 -10.08 -12.85 21.04
C VAL A 99 -9.77 -13.44 22.42
N LYS A 100 -8.62 -13.09 23.03
CA LYS A 100 -8.31 -13.53 24.39
C LYS A 100 -9.32 -13.00 25.41
N GLN A 101 -9.74 -11.75 25.28
CA GLN A 101 -10.75 -11.16 26.16
C GLN A 101 -12.08 -11.88 26.02
N TRP A 102 -12.53 -12.17 24.80
CA TRP A 102 -13.77 -12.92 24.54
C TRP A 102 -13.71 -14.35 25.07
N VAL A 103 -12.60 -15.06 24.87
CA VAL A 103 -12.41 -16.43 25.41
C VAL A 103 -12.43 -16.41 26.94
N ARG A 104 -11.76 -15.43 27.57
CA ARG A 104 -11.75 -15.31 29.03
C ARG A 104 -13.16 -15.06 29.56
N GLU A 105 -13.90 -14.13 28.96
CA GLU A 105 -15.28 -13.83 29.34
C GLU A 105 -16.14 -15.08 29.14
N TYR A 106 -16.05 -15.74 28.00
CA TYR A 106 -16.77 -16.98 27.70
C TYR A 106 -16.51 -18.08 28.75
N MET A 107 -15.26 -18.25 29.20
CA MET A 107 -14.87 -19.23 30.22
C MET A 107 -15.38 -18.90 31.63
N GLN A 108 -15.79 -17.66 31.92
CA GLN A 108 -16.38 -17.26 33.20
C GLN A 108 -17.86 -17.64 33.33
N TRP A 109 -18.19 -18.89 33.04
CA TRP A 109 -19.56 -19.41 33.15
C TRP A 109 -19.85 -20.09 34.50
N ASN A 110 -18.82 -20.40 35.30
CA ASN A 110 -18.96 -21.13 36.56
C ASN A 110 -18.94 -20.17 37.76
N SER A 111 -20.11 -19.66 38.15
CA SER A 111 -20.21 -18.95 39.42
C SER A 111 -20.32 -19.95 40.58
N PRO A 112 -19.45 -19.89 41.60
CA PRO A 112 -19.52 -20.77 42.76
C PRO A 112 -20.74 -20.49 43.66
N LEU A 113 -21.41 -19.36 43.46
CA LEU A 113 -22.61 -18.95 44.20
C LEU A 113 -23.92 -19.36 43.49
N ALA A 114 -23.86 -19.75 42.21
CA ALA A 114 -25.04 -20.09 41.41
C ALA A 114 -25.35 -21.59 41.46
N THR A 115 -26.62 -21.95 41.28
CA THR A 115 -27.02 -23.36 41.25
C THR A 115 -26.41 -24.09 40.04
N PRO A 116 -26.14 -25.40 40.13
CA PRO A 116 -25.60 -26.17 39.01
C PRO A 116 -26.44 -26.06 37.73
N ARG A 117 -27.76 -25.94 37.88
CA ARG A 117 -28.70 -25.78 36.76
C ARG A 117 -28.51 -24.44 36.05
N GLU A 118 -28.36 -23.34 36.78
CA GLU A 118 -28.12 -22.01 36.22
C GLU A 118 -26.79 -21.95 35.47
N ASN A 119 -25.71 -22.52 36.03
CA ASN A 119 -24.40 -22.58 35.39
C ASN A 119 -24.44 -23.34 34.04
N ILE A 120 -25.21 -24.43 33.95
CA ILE A 120 -25.39 -25.20 32.70
C ILE A 120 -26.16 -24.37 31.66
N MET A 121 -27.23 -23.67 32.07
CA MET A 121 -28.01 -22.80 31.17
C MET A 121 -27.16 -21.65 30.61
N VAL A 122 -26.37 -20.98 31.46
CA VAL A 122 -25.47 -19.90 31.03
C VAL A 122 -24.43 -20.39 30.04
N ARG A 123 -23.87 -21.59 30.26
CA ARG A 123 -22.91 -22.20 29.33
C ARG A 123 -23.54 -22.49 27.96
N GLN A 124 -24.76 -23.04 27.93
CA GLN A 124 -25.46 -23.32 26.67
C GLN A 124 -25.80 -22.04 25.92
N PHE A 125 -26.34 -21.03 26.59
CA PHE A 125 -26.63 -19.73 25.97
C PHE A 125 -25.38 -19.08 25.38
N ARG A 126 -24.23 -19.16 26.08
CA ARG A 126 -22.95 -18.65 25.60
C ARG A 126 -22.40 -19.45 24.42
N LEU A 127 -22.61 -20.76 24.38
CA LEU A 127 -22.23 -21.61 23.25
C LEU A 127 -23.04 -21.28 21.99
N GLU A 128 -24.36 -21.13 22.13
CA GLU A 128 -25.24 -20.72 21.04
C GLU A 128 -24.87 -19.33 20.52
N ALA A 129 -24.58 -18.38 21.42
CA ALA A 129 -24.07 -17.06 21.04
C ALA A 129 -22.70 -17.13 20.36
N TRP A 130 -21.80 -18.01 20.82
CA TRP A 130 -20.47 -18.18 20.21
C TRP A 130 -20.55 -18.62 18.74
N ASP A 131 -21.49 -19.52 18.43
CA ASP A 131 -21.72 -20.02 17.08
C ASP A 131 -22.50 -19.01 16.22
N ALA A 132 -23.56 -18.39 16.78
CA ALA A 132 -24.36 -17.38 16.08
C ALA A 132 -23.52 -16.17 15.64
N TRP A 133 -22.56 -15.73 16.46
CA TRP A 133 -21.65 -14.63 16.16
C TRP A 133 -20.41 -15.05 15.37
N ASN A 134 -20.30 -16.33 14.97
CA ASN A 134 -19.18 -16.88 14.20
C ASN A 134 -17.80 -16.56 14.80
N VAL A 135 -17.68 -16.58 16.14
CA VAL A 135 -16.44 -16.18 16.82
C VAL A 135 -15.27 -17.08 16.39
N SER A 136 -15.54 -18.37 16.12
CA SER A 136 -14.58 -19.32 15.56
C SER A 136 -13.89 -18.82 14.27
N ALA A 137 -14.65 -18.19 13.37
CA ALA A 137 -14.09 -17.61 12.15
C ALA A 137 -13.10 -16.48 12.48
N ILE A 138 -13.45 -15.59 13.40
CA ILE A 138 -12.57 -14.48 13.82
C ILE A 138 -11.31 -15.00 14.53
N VAL A 139 -11.43 -16.04 15.36
CA VAL A 139 -10.25 -16.68 15.98
C VAL A 139 -9.30 -17.25 14.92
N SER A 140 -9.85 -17.83 13.85
CA SER A 140 -9.05 -18.40 12.75
C SER A 140 -8.40 -17.36 11.84
N THR A 141 -8.92 -16.11 11.79
CA THR A 141 -8.27 -15.05 11.01
C THR A 141 -7.02 -14.50 11.68
N VAL A 142 -6.92 -14.52 13.02
CA VAL A 142 -5.75 -13.96 13.73
C VAL A 142 -4.42 -14.59 13.28
N PRO A 143 -4.27 -15.93 13.25
CA PRO A 143 -3.07 -16.57 12.70
C PRO A 143 -2.87 -16.27 11.21
N ALA A 144 -3.96 -16.21 10.44
CA ALA A 144 -3.91 -15.95 9.01
C ALA A 144 -3.36 -14.56 8.67
N LEU A 145 -3.79 -13.50 9.38
CA LEU A 145 -3.24 -12.15 9.20
C LEU A 145 -1.72 -12.14 9.42
N LEU A 146 -1.25 -12.86 10.45
CA LEU A 146 0.17 -12.92 10.78
C LEU A 146 0.98 -13.69 9.73
N GLU A 147 0.44 -14.78 9.21
CA GLU A 147 1.05 -15.56 8.13
C GLU A 147 1.19 -14.71 6.85
N VAL A 148 0.13 -14.00 6.47
CA VAL A 148 0.16 -13.06 5.34
C VAL A 148 1.20 -11.98 5.56
N ALA A 149 1.28 -11.40 6.76
CA ALA A 149 2.28 -10.40 7.09
C ALA A 149 3.72 -10.94 6.95
N MET A 150 3.98 -12.19 7.38
CA MET A 150 5.28 -12.84 7.18
C MET A 150 5.62 -13.05 5.71
N ILE A 151 4.65 -13.48 4.89
CA ILE A 151 4.88 -13.70 3.45
C ILE A 151 5.21 -12.37 2.76
N LEU A 152 4.45 -11.30 3.03
CA LEU A 152 4.74 -9.98 2.47
C LEU A 152 6.12 -9.46 2.87
N PHE A 153 6.51 -9.68 4.14
CA PHE A 153 7.83 -9.34 4.63
C PHE A 153 8.94 -10.11 3.91
N LEU A 154 8.79 -11.43 3.75
CA LEU A 154 9.76 -12.26 3.02
C LEU A 154 9.93 -11.80 1.57
N ILE A 155 8.83 -11.45 0.89
CA ILE A 155 8.88 -10.90 -0.47
C ILE A 155 9.66 -9.58 -0.50
N GLY A 156 9.38 -8.67 0.43
CA GLY A 156 10.11 -7.40 0.54
C GLY A 156 11.60 -7.61 0.84
N MET A 157 11.94 -8.60 1.67
CA MET A 157 13.32 -8.97 2.00
C MET A 157 14.07 -9.51 0.78
N VAL A 158 13.43 -10.39 0.00
CA VAL A 158 14.02 -10.90 -1.25
C VAL A 158 14.33 -9.75 -2.20
N ILE A 159 13.35 -8.85 -2.45
CA ILE A 159 13.56 -7.71 -3.36
C ILE A 159 14.68 -6.81 -2.85
N LEU A 160 14.76 -6.55 -1.54
CA LEU A 160 15.83 -5.75 -0.94
C LEU A 160 17.21 -6.39 -1.14
N LEU A 161 17.34 -7.70 -0.93
CA LEU A 161 18.62 -8.38 -1.09
C LEU A 161 19.12 -8.36 -2.54
N TRP A 162 18.22 -8.54 -3.51
CA TRP A 162 18.55 -8.40 -4.94
C TRP A 162 19.01 -6.99 -5.33
N THR A 163 18.70 -5.96 -4.53
CA THR A 163 19.25 -4.61 -4.75
C THR A 163 20.60 -4.37 -4.09
N LEU A 164 21.05 -5.28 -3.21
CA LEU A 164 22.25 -5.11 -2.41
C LEU A 164 23.40 -5.99 -2.89
N ASP A 165 23.15 -7.30 -3.03
CA ASP A 165 24.15 -8.28 -3.47
C ASP A 165 23.48 -9.56 -4.01
N ASP A 166 23.91 -9.99 -5.20
CA ASP A 166 23.33 -11.14 -5.90
C ASP A 166 23.63 -12.48 -5.20
N VAL A 167 24.81 -12.63 -4.60
CA VAL A 167 25.24 -13.89 -3.96
C VAL A 167 24.40 -14.15 -2.70
N VAL A 168 24.25 -13.12 -1.87
CA VAL A 168 23.43 -13.19 -0.66
C VAL A 168 21.95 -13.40 -1.02
N ALA A 169 21.47 -12.74 -2.07
CA ALA A 169 20.09 -12.88 -2.58
C ALA A 169 19.77 -14.32 -3.02
N ILE A 170 20.65 -14.96 -3.78
CA ILE A 170 20.47 -16.35 -4.22
C ILE A 170 20.42 -17.30 -3.03
N CYS A 171 21.31 -17.15 -2.06
CA CYS A 171 21.29 -17.97 -0.84
C CYS A 171 19.97 -17.82 -0.08
N LEU A 172 19.52 -16.59 0.21
CA LEU A 172 18.31 -16.36 0.98
C LEU A 172 17.05 -16.82 0.23
N THR A 173 16.98 -16.61 -1.09
CA THR A 173 15.85 -17.07 -1.91
C THR A 173 15.75 -18.60 -1.92
N ALA A 174 16.88 -19.31 -2.01
CA ALA A 174 16.89 -20.78 -1.94
C ALA A 174 16.35 -21.29 -0.61
N PHE A 175 16.83 -20.74 0.52
CA PHE A 175 16.34 -21.13 1.85
C PHE A 175 14.86 -20.79 2.05
N THR A 176 14.43 -19.61 1.60
CA THR A 176 13.03 -19.17 1.70
C THR A 176 12.12 -20.06 0.86
N ALA A 177 12.53 -20.38 -0.38
CA ALA A 177 11.78 -21.27 -1.27
C ALA A 177 11.67 -22.69 -0.69
N MET A 178 12.75 -23.24 -0.13
CA MET A 178 12.73 -24.54 0.55
C MET A 178 11.73 -24.54 1.70
N PHE A 179 11.76 -23.52 2.56
CA PHE A 179 10.87 -23.41 3.71
C PHE A 179 9.39 -23.29 3.29
N LEU A 180 9.10 -22.45 2.29
CA LEU A 180 7.75 -22.30 1.75
C LEU A 180 7.26 -23.60 1.09
N LEU A 181 8.14 -24.34 0.40
CA LEU A 181 7.80 -25.63 -0.18
C LEU A 181 7.40 -26.63 0.92
N VAL A 182 8.19 -26.73 1.99
CA VAL A 182 7.86 -27.59 3.13
C VAL A 182 6.49 -27.22 3.72
N ILE A 183 6.23 -25.93 3.95
CA ILE A 183 4.92 -25.45 4.42
C ILE A 183 3.79 -25.85 3.45
N THR A 184 4.01 -25.66 2.15
CA THR A 184 3.05 -26.00 1.10
C THR A 184 2.75 -27.50 1.08
N VAL A 185 3.77 -28.34 1.26
CA VAL A 185 3.60 -29.79 1.37
C VAL A 185 2.76 -30.14 2.60
N PHE A 186 3.09 -29.62 3.79
CA PHE A 186 2.34 -29.90 5.02
C PHE A 186 0.89 -29.38 5.01
N THR A 187 0.62 -28.28 4.28
CA THR A 187 -0.73 -27.72 4.14
C THR A 187 -1.59 -28.46 3.12
N ILE A 188 -0.99 -29.01 2.06
CA ILE A 188 -1.69 -29.75 1.01
C ILE A 188 -1.82 -31.25 1.35
N LEU A 189 -0.92 -31.82 2.15
CA LEU A 189 -0.97 -33.22 2.61
C LEU A 189 -2.33 -33.69 3.16
N PRO A 190 -3.05 -32.92 4.01
CA PRO A 190 -4.36 -33.33 4.52
C PRO A 190 -5.48 -33.30 3.46
N VAL A 191 -5.26 -32.68 2.28
CA VAL A 191 -6.24 -32.65 1.17
C VAL A 191 -6.30 -34.00 0.45
N PHE A 192 -5.17 -34.68 0.31
CA PHE A 192 -5.08 -35.95 -0.42
C PHE A 192 -5.41 -37.17 0.44
N SER A 193 -5.36 -37.04 1.76
CA SER A 193 -5.52 -38.17 2.69
C SER A 193 -6.65 -37.91 3.70
N ARG A 194 -7.87 -38.36 3.40
CA ARG A 194 -9.05 -38.27 4.31
C ARG A 194 -8.86 -38.96 5.68
N ARG A 195 -7.83 -39.81 5.83
CA ARG A 195 -7.50 -40.56 7.06
C ARG A 195 -6.31 -39.97 7.85
N CYS A 196 -5.71 -38.87 7.40
CA CYS A 196 -4.58 -38.28 8.12
C CYS A 196 -5.02 -37.63 9.45
N PRO A 197 -4.27 -37.85 10.55
CA PRO A 197 -4.55 -37.25 11.87
C PRO A 197 -4.38 -35.73 11.89
N TYR A 198 -3.89 -35.11 10.81
CA TYR A 198 -3.83 -33.67 10.58
C TYR A 198 -5.18 -33.06 10.18
N LYS A 199 -6.31 -33.55 10.73
CA LYS A 199 -7.58 -32.80 10.82
C LYS A 199 -7.39 -31.67 11.84
N SER A 200 -6.45 -30.80 11.55
CA SER A 200 -5.98 -29.74 12.42
C SER A 200 -6.75 -28.46 12.07
N PRO A 201 -6.99 -27.56 13.06
CA PRO A 201 -7.54 -26.22 12.86
C PRO A 201 -6.86 -25.41 11.74
N THR A 202 -5.67 -25.82 11.30
CA THR A 202 -4.93 -25.24 10.18
C THR A 202 -5.63 -25.34 8.83
N ALA A 203 -6.41 -26.39 8.53
CA ALA A 203 -7.14 -26.46 7.25
C ALA A 203 -8.25 -25.40 7.14
N TRP A 204 -8.93 -25.13 8.26
CA TRP A 204 -9.87 -24.01 8.37
C TRP A 204 -9.15 -22.66 8.39
N ALA A 205 -8.00 -22.56 9.07
CA ALA A 205 -7.17 -21.36 9.04
C ALA A 205 -6.66 -21.04 7.63
N VAL A 206 -6.33 -22.04 6.81
CA VAL A 206 -5.91 -21.85 5.40
C VAL A 206 -7.09 -21.42 4.53
N MET A 207 -8.29 -21.97 4.72
CA MET A 207 -9.48 -21.48 4.02
C MET A 207 -9.86 -20.05 4.44
N ALA A 208 -9.73 -19.72 5.74
CA ALA A 208 -9.93 -18.37 6.25
C ALA A 208 -8.83 -17.42 5.76
N ALA A 209 -7.58 -17.85 5.72
CA ALA A 209 -6.44 -17.13 5.17
C ALA A 209 -6.60 -16.89 3.68
N CYS A 210 -7.06 -17.88 2.92
CA CYS A 210 -7.35 -17.76 1.50
C CYS A 210 -8.52 -16.79 1.25
N LYS A 211 -9.61 -16.89 2.03
CA LYS A 211 -10.71 -15.91 1.95
C LYS A 211 -10.27 -14.51 2.35
N LEU A 212 -9.45 -14.37 3.39
CA LEU A 212 -8.95 -13.10 3.88
C LEU A 212 -7.91 -12.49 2.94
N THR A 213 -6.99 -13.28 2.40
CA THR A 213 -6.03 -12.82 1.37
C THR A 213 -6.78 -12.38 0.12
N LEU A 214 -7.80 -13.12 -0.31
CA LEU A 214 -8.67 -12.68 -1.41
C LEU A 214 -9.45 -11.40 -1.07
N HIS A 215 -9.90 -11.23 0.17
CA HIS A 215 -10.62 -10.04 0.61
C HIS A 215 -9.69 -8.82 0.73
N LEU A 216 -8.49 -9.00 1.29
CA LEU A 216 -7.45 -8.00 1.37
C LEU A 216 -6.93 -7.65 -0.04
N MET A 217 -6.72 -8.63 -0.92
CA MET A 217 -6.37 -8.39 -2.32
C MET A 217 -7.45 -7.59 -3.03
N ARG A 218 -8.73 -7.92 -2.84
CA ARG A 218 -9.86 -7.12 -3.37
C ARG A 218 -9.85 -5.71 -2.81
N PHE A 219 -9.67 -5.56 -1.50
CA PHE A 219 -9.57 -4.25 -0.84
C PHE A 219 -8.39 -3.44 -1.39
N PHE A 220 -7.20 -4.03 -1.51
CA PHE A 220 -6.02 -3.36 -2.07
C PHE A 220 -6.17 -3.02 -3.55
N VAL A 221 -6.84 -3.87 -4.33
CA VAL A 221 -7.14 -3.59 -5.75
C VAL A 221 -8.19 -2.48 -5.89
N GLU A 222 -9.21 -2.45 -5.04
CA GLU A 222 -10.19 -1.36 -4.98
C GLU A 222 -9.56 -0.06 -4.51
N TRP A 223 -8.71 -0.13 -3.49
CA TRP A 223 -7.98 1.01 -2.96
C TRP A 223 -6.94 1.54 -3.96
N GLY A 224 -6.24 0.65 -4.68
CA GLY A 224 -5.34 1.01 -5.78
C GLY A 224 -6.07 1.65 -6.96
N ARG A 225 -7.26 1.14 -7.31
CA ARG A 225 -8.14 1.78 -8.31
C ARG A 225 -8.64 3.15 -7.84
N ALA A 226 -9.02 3.30 -6.57
CA ALA A 226 -9.44 4.56 -5.99
C ALA A 226 -8.29 5.58 -5.91
N TYR A 227 -7.10 5.13 -5.53
CA TYR A 227 -5.87 5.92 -5.46
C TYR A 227 -5.44 6.38 -6.86
N ALA A 228 -5.44 5.48 -7.85
CA ALA A 228 -5.18 5.81 -9.25
C ALA A 228 -6.22 6.80 -9.80
N ALA A 229 -7.50 6.65 -9.45
CA ALA A 229 -8.56 7.57 -9.85
C ALA A 229 -8.41 8.95 -9.18
N LEU A 230 -8.00 9.02 -7.91
CA LEU A 230 -7.72 10.25 -7.19
C LEU A 230 -6.50 10.98 -7.78
N HIS A 231 -5.43 10.24 -8.05
CA HIS A 231 -4.22 10.79 -8.67
C HIS A 231 -4.49 11.26 -10.10
N HIS A 232 -5.24 10.50 -10.90
CA HIS A 232 -5.63 10.89 -12.26
C HIS A 232 -6.54 12.14 -12.27
N ARG A 233 -7.48 12.27 -11.31
CA ARG A 233 -8.31 13.48 -11.17
C ARG A 233 -7.50 14.70 -10.71
N ARG A 234 -6.49 14.49 -9.87
CA ARG A 234 -5.56 15.55 -9.44
C ARG A 234 -4.65 15.99 -10.58
N TRP A 235 -4.18 15.04 -11.40
CA TRP A 235 -3.33 15.31 -12.57
C TRP A 235 -4.10 16.03 -13.69
N ARG A 236 -5.35 15.65 -13.97
CA ARG A 236 -6.20 16.39 -14.94
C ARG A 236 -6.44 17.84 -14.53
N ARG A 237 -6.76 18.10 -13.26
CA ARG A 237 -6.92 19.46 -12.74
C ARG A 237 -5.63 20.28 -12.83
N PHE A 238 -4.47 19.63 -12.75
CA PHE A 238 -3.18 20.28 -12.92
C PHE A 238 -2.87 20.63 -14.40
N ILE A 239 -3.33 19.80 -15.34
CA ILE A 239 -3.19 20.04 -16.79
C ILE A 239 -4.14 21.14 -17.27
N GLU A 240 -5.39 21.13 -16.79
CA GLU A 240 -6.40 22.13 -17.17
C GLU A 240 -6.21 23.47 -16.45
N GLY A 241 -5.50 23.49 -15.32
CA GLY A 241 -5.22 24.69 -14.53
C GLY A 241 -4.07 25.59 -15.01
N LYS A 242 -3.37 25.25 -16.11
CA LYS A 242 -2.40 26.17 -16.75
C LYS A 242 -3.13 27.01 -17.81
N PRO A 243 -3.45 28.30 -17.56
CA PRO A 243 -3.95 29.16 -18.61
C PRO A 243 -2.82 29.39 -19.64
N ARG A 244 -3.04 28.97 -20.89
CA ARG A 244 -2.24 29.44 -22.02
C ARG A 244 -2.51 30.93 -22.19
N LYS A 245 -1.69 31.79 -21.57
CA LYS A 245 -1.63 33.20 -21.94
C LYS A 245 -0.74 33.30 -23.19
N CYS A 246 -1.39 33.30 -24.34
CA CYS A 246 -0.78 33.68 -25.61
C CYS A 246 -0.33 35.14 -25.53
N LEU A 247 0.94 35.39 -25.81
CA LEU A 247 1.51 36.72 -26.06
C LEU A 247 1.69 36.87 -27.57
N ALA A 248 0.89 37.74 -28.20
CA ALA A 248 1.27 38.49 -29.39
C ALA A 248 0.32 39.69 -29.61
N TYR A 249 0.87 40.86 -29.31
CA TYR A 249 0.53 42.24 -29.68
C TYR A 249 1.09 42.44 -31.13
N HIS A 250 0.47 43.04 -32.17
CA HIS A 250 -0.14 44.37 -32.41
C HIS A 250 -0.62 44.43 -33.91
N PRO A 251 -0.98 45.60 -34.52
CA PRO A 251 -2.30 46.21 -34.72
C PRO A 251 -2.89 46.15 -36.17
N GLN A 252 -4.15 46.64 -36.30
CA GLN A 252 -5.03 47.01 -37.45
C GLN A 252 -4.42 47.55 -38.79
N PRO A 253 -5.18 47.83 -39.91
CA PRO A 253 -6.64 48.13 -40.04
C PRO A 253 -7.39 47.63 -41.33
N HIS A 254 -8.68 47.99 -41.39
CA HIS A 254 -9.59 48.19 -42.55
C HIS A 254 -10.63 47.12 -42.97
N ALA A 255 -11.89 47.55 -42.79
CA ALA A 255 -13.05 47.49 -43.69
C ALA A 255 -13.65 46.12 -44.07
N LEU A 256 -14.91 45.90 -43.68
CA LEU A 256 -16.05 46.06 -44.61
C LEU A 256 -17.40 45.86 -43.89
N CYS A 257 -18.32 46.76 -44.22
CA CYS A 257 -19.73 46.77 -43.87
C CYS A 257 -20.44 45.47 -44.30
N GLN A 258 -21.42 45.00 -43.52
CA GLN A 258 -22.75 44.77 -44.07
C GLN A 258 -23.82 44.71 -42.97
N ASN A 259 -24.84 45.52 -43.22
CA ASN A 259 -26.06 45.69 -42.46
C ASN A 259 -26.97 44.47 -42.55
N ALA A 260 -27.62 44.11 -41.45
CA ALA A 260 -28.97 43.54 -41.49
C ALA A 260 -29.76 44.13 -40.31
N VAL A 261 -30.58 45.11 -40.66
CA VAL A 261 -31.62 45.72 -39.84
C VAL A 261 -32.91 44.91 -40.04
N TRP A 262 -33.70 44.76 -38.97
CA TRP A 262 -35.18 44.89 -38.89
C TRP A 262 -35.81 43.92 -37.88
N THR A 263 -36.20 44.51 -36.73
CA THR A 263 -37.49 44.40 -36.01
C THR A 263 -37.96 43.03 -35.49
N GLY A 264 -38.60 42.91 -34.33
CA GLY A 264 -39.10 43.88 -33.38
C GLY A 264 -40.07 43.20 -32.41
N THR A 265 -39.95 43.57 -31.13
CA THR A 265 -41.05 43.76 -30.16
C THR A 265 -42.05 42.64 -29.78
N LYS A 266 -42.10 42.47 -28.44
CA LYS A 266 -43.26 42.33 -27.52
C LYS A 266 -43.82 40.92 -27.25
N GLY A 267 -43.52 40.45 -26.03
CA GLY A 267 -44.48 40.43 -24.92
C GLY A 267 -45.52 39.30 -24.89
N GLY A 268 -45.62 38.61 -23.75
CA GLY A 268 -46.79 37.77 -23.46
C GLY A 268 -46.55 36.66 -22.45
N THR A 269 -46.71 36.98 -21.18
CA THR A 269 -46.90 36.04 -20.06
C THR A 269 -48.30 35.42 -20.14
N VAL A 270 -48.47 34.09 -20.10
CA VAL A 270 -49.68 33.42 -19.54
C VAL A 270 -49.35 32.01 -19.04
N LEU A 271 -49.86 31.76 -17.83
CA LEU A 271 -50.11 30.54 -17.06
C LEU A 271 -50.46 29.25 -17.83
N SER A 272 -50.15 28.07 -17.24
CA SER A 272 -51.17 27.21 -16.58
C SER A 272 -50.68 25.75 -16.37
N SER A 273 -50.66 25.35 -15.10
CA SER A 273 -51.24 24.14 -14.47
C SER A 273 -51.42 22.83 -15.25
N ALA A 274 -50.97 21.73 -14.64
CA ALA A 274 -51.67 20.44 -14.37
C ALA A 274 -50.60 19.35 -14.06
N SER A 275 -50.51 18.75 -12.87
CA SER A 275 -51.36 17.65 -12.34
C SER A 275 -51.44 16.46 -13.34
N LEU A 276 -51.39 15.17 -13.02
CA LEU A 276 -51.51 14.37 -11.80
C LEU A 276 -51.35 12.89 -12.24
N PHE A 277 -51.18 11.97 -11.27
CA PHE A 277 -51.32 10.50 -11.33
C PHE A 277 -50.19 9.72 -12.03
N ARG A 278 -49.69 8.62 -11.45
CA ARG A 278 -50.28 7.64 -10.54
C ARG A 278 -49.24 7.04 -9.60
#